data_AF-A0A6B2VBN0-F1
#
_entry.id   AF-A0A6B2VBN0-F1
#
_cell.length_a   1.000
_cell.length_b   1.000
_cell.length_c   1.000
_cell.angle_alpha   90.00
_cell.angle_beta   90.00
_cell.angle_gamma   90.00
#
_symmetry.space_group_name_H-M   'P 1'
#
loop_
_entity.id
_entity.type
_entity.pdbx_description
1 polymer ?
#
loop_
_entity_poly.entity_id
_entity_poly.type
_entity_poly.pdbx_seq_one_letter_code
_entity_poly.pdbx_strand_id
1 'polypeptide(L)'
;MGSEIWAGMFGLGGAVVGAGGAVLGGWLQVRATRRERVEGYRREAAQAALNELIQLSDDLHARYNSLPADPEYGTSSEFQNFMHSGRRRLVAMQKNALLIPDRELRDRLATIYRVGIAWLLSPGLRAGSQILWMLCASDEGIRLLAAFLRGDPLPQEFEGFAVIRRVEEARN
;
A
#
# COMPACT_ATOMS: atom_id res chain seq x y z
N MET A 1 5.05 -74.83 -2.93
CA MET A 1 4.55 -73.87 -3.94
C MET A 1 3.58 -72.86 -3.31
N GLY A 2 3.99 -72.07 -2.30
CA GLY A 2 3.05 -71.19 -1.59
C GLY A 2 3.62 -69.89 -1.01
N SER A 3 4.94 -69.70 -1.04
CA SER A 3 5.61 -68.52 -0.46
C SER A 3 5.83 -67.37 -1.44
N GLU A 4 5.79 -67.62 -2.75
CA GLU A 4 6.13 -66.60 -3.77
C GLU A 4 4.95 -65.67 -4.13
N ILE A 5 3.70 -66.11 -3.92
CA ILE A 5 2.52 -65.31 -4.27
C ILE A 5 2.24 -64.23 -3.22
N TRP A 6 2.57 -64.48 -1.94
CA TRP A 6 2.35 -63.53 -0.85
C TRP A 6 3.35 -62.37 -0.83
N ALA A 7 4.60 -62.60 -1.27
CA ALA A 7 5.62 -61.55 -1.34
C ALA A 7 5.29 -60.45 -2.37
N GLY A 8 4.59 -60.80 -3.46
CA GLY A 8 4.18 -59.84 -4.50
C GLY A 8 3.11 -58.84 -4.06
N MET A 9 2.21 -59.22 -3.14
CA MET A 9 1.14 -58.33 -2.65
C MET A 9 1.65 -57.27 -1.66
N PHE A 10 2.66 -57.59 -0.84
CA PHE A 10 3.29 -56.61 0.04
C PHE A 10 4.15 -55.59 -0.72
N GLY A 11 4.74 -55.99 -1.87
CA GLY A 11 5.50 -55.09 -2.74
C GLY A 11 4.65 -54.03 -3.45
N LEU A 12 3.42 -54.38 -3.86
CA LEU A 12 2.49 -53.44 -4.51
C LEU A 12 1.81 -52.48 -3.50
N GLY A 13 1.52 -52.93 -2.28
CA GLY A 13 0.96 -52.06 -1.23
C GLY A 13 1.91 -50.96 -0.76
N GLY A 14 3.21 -51.25 -0.66
CA GLY A 14 4.23 -50.28 -0.28
C GLY A 14 4.47 -49.18 -1.33
N ALA A 15 4.33 -49.50 -2.62
CA ALA A 15 4.53 -48.55 -3.71
C ALA A 15 3.45 -47.46 -3.78
N VAL A 16 2.20 -47.80 -3.44
CA VAL A 16 1.07 -46.85 -3.42
C VAL A 16 1.19 -45.84 -2.26
N VAL A 17 1.67 -46.28 -1.10
CA VAL A 17 1.91 -45.40 0.06
C VAL A 17 3.09 -44.46 -0.19
N GLY A 18 4.15 -44.95 -0.86
CA GLY A 18 5.30 -44.12 -1.28
C GLY A 18 4.93 -43.05 -2.32
N ALA A 19 4.12 -43.40 -3.31
CA ALA A 19 3.64 -42.46 -4.33
C ALA A 19 2.66 -41.42 -3.75
N GLY A 20 1.75 -41.84 -2.87
CA GLY A 20 0.80 -40.93 -2.20
C GLY A 20 1.48 -39.91 -1.27
N GLY A 21 2.53 -40.34 -0.55
CA GLY A 21 3.34 -39.45 0.30
C GLY A 21 4.11 -38.38 -0.50
N ALA A 22 4.66 -38.75 -1.66
CA ALA A 22 5.37 -37.80 -2.53
C ALA A 22 4.43 -36.75 -3.14
N VAL A 23 3.20 -37.13 -3.52
CA VAL A 23 2.19 -36.20 -4.03
C VAL A 23 1.71 -35.23 -2.94
N LEU A 24 1.45 -35.72 -1.73
CA LEU A 24 1.07 -34.87 -0.59
C LEU A 24 2.20 -33.93 -0.16
N GLY A 25 3.44 -34.43 -0.12
CA GLY A 25 4.63 -33.63 0.17
C GLY A 25 4.85 -32.53 -0.86
N GLY A 26 4.76 -32.86 -2.16
CA GLY A 26 4.83 -31.88 -3.24
C GLY A 26 3.69 -30.85 -3.20
N TRP A 27 2.47 -31.28 -2.89
CA TRP A 27 1.32 -30.36 -2.76
C TRP A 27 1.47 -29.38 -1.60
N LEU A 28 1.92 -29.85 -0.43
CA LEU A 28 2.21 -28.99 0.72
C LEU A 28 3.36 -28.03 0.43
N GLN A 29 4.42 -28.51 -0.22
CA GLN A 29 5.56 -27.69 -0.60
C GLN A 29 5.15 -26.60 -1.59
N VAL A 30 4.40 -26.92 -2.65
CA VAL A 30 3.86 -25.94 -3.61
C VAL A 30 2.97 -24.92 -2.92
N ARG A 31 2.16 -25.35 -1.94
CA ARG A 31 1.28 -24.44 -1.18
C ARG A 31 2.08 -23.50 -0.28
N ALA A 32 3.16 -23.97 0.35
CA ALA A 32 4.05 -23.14 1.15
C ALA A 32 4.78 -22.10 0.28
N THR A 33 5.40 -22.52 -0.84
CA THR A 33 6.12 -21.61 -1.74
C THR A 33 5.20 -20.56 -2.36
N ARG A 34 3.94 -20.92 -2.65
CA ARG A 34 2.94 -19.96 -3.16
C ARG A 34 2.54 -18.93 -2.11
N ARG A 35 2.44 -19.32 -0.84
CA ARG A 35 2.15 -18.39 0.27
C ARG A 35 3.30 -17.42 0.49
N GLU A 36 4.53 -17.90 0.52
CA GLU A 36 5.73 -17.06 0.67
C GLU A 36 5.86 -16.04 -0.46
N ARG A 37 5.65 -16.46 -1.72
CA ARG A 37 5.67 -15.54 -2.86
C ARG A 37 4.61 -14.46 -2.74
N VAL A 38 3.39 -14.84 -2.34
CA VAL A 38 2.29 -13.90 -2.15
C VAL A 38 2.60 -12.93 -1.01
N GLU A 39 3.19 -13.39 0.10
CA GLU A 39 3.65 -12.52 1.19
C GLU A 39 4.80 -11.59 0.79
N GLY A 40 5.73 -12.06 -0.05
CA GLY A 40 6.78 -11.24 -0.64
C GLY A 40 6.20 -10.08 -1.46
N TYR A 41 5.33 -10.39 -2.43
CA TYR A 41 4.68 -9.37 -3.27
C TYR A 41 3.84 -8.38 -2.46
N ARG A 42 3.17 -8.85 -1.41
CA ARG A 42 2.40 -8.00 -0.47
C ARG A 42 3.27 -6.94 0.17
N ARG A 43 4.40 -7.36 0.75
CA ARG A 43 5.31 -6.46 1.46
C ARG A 43 6.01 -5.52 0.50
N GLU A 44 6.42 -6.00 -0.67
CA GLU A 44 7.06 -5.18 -1.69
C GLU A 44 6.15 -4.05 -2.19
N ALA A 45 4.88 -4.36 -2.51
CA ALA A 45 3.91 -3.37 -2.92
C ALA A 45 3.62 -2.33 -1.83
N ALA A 46 3.44 -2.78 -0.58
CA ALA A 46 3.23 -1.87 0.55
C ALA A 46 4.45 -1.00 0.83
N GLN A 47 5.67 -1.54 0.71
CA GLN A 47 6.92 -0.80 0.89
C GLN A 47 7.14 0.22 -0.24
N ALA A 48 6.82 -0.14 -1.49
CA ALA A 48 6.86 0.80 -2.60
C ALA A 48 5.86 1.95 -2.42
N ALA A 49 4.62 1.65 -2.00
CA ALA A 49 3.62 2.66 -1.67
C ALA A 49 4.09 3.57 -0.51
N LEU A 50 4.71 2.98 0.51
CA LEU A 50 5.21 3.73 1.68
C LEU A 50 6.35 4.66 1.30
N ASN A 51 7.30 4.19 0.48
CA ASN A 51 8.42 4.99 0.01
C ASN A 51 7.95 6.23 -0.78
N GLU A 52 6.92 6.09 -1.62
CA GLU A 52 6.35 7.24 -2.34
C GLU A 52 5.76 8.29 -1.39
N LEU A 53 5.11 7.86 -0.30
CA LEU A 53 4.56 8.78 0.69
C LEU A 53 5.61 9.41 1.59
N ILE A 54 6.66 8.67 1.96
CA ILE A 54 7.78 9.22 2.74
C ILE A 54 8.47 10.31 1.93
N GLN A 55 8.83 10.02 0.67
CA GLN A 55 9.46 11.02 -0.20
C GLN A 55 8.54 12.22 -0.44
N LEU A 56 7.23 11.99 -0.55
CA LEU A 56 6.25 13.08 -0.63
C LEU A 56 6.25 13.94 0.64
N SER A 57 6.22 13.32 1.83
CA SER A 57 6.21 14.02 3.12
C SER A 57 7.50 14.83 3.31
N ASP A 58 8.67 14.25 2.98
CA ASP A 58 9.95 14.94 3.02
C ASP A 58 9.97 16.17 2.09
N ASP A 59 9.54 16.00 0.83
CA ASP A 59 9.46 17.07 -0.17
C ASP A 59 8.53 18.20 0.31
N LEU A 60 7.40 17.85 0.95
CA LEU A 60 6.43 18.79 1.50
C LEU A 60 6.95 19.52 2.73
N HIS A 61 7.59 18.84 3.67
CA HIS A 61 8.21 19.48 4.83
C HIS A 61 9.32 20.44 4.41
N ALA A 62 10.19 20.03 3.49
CA ALA A 62 11.23 20.89 2.95
C ALA A 62 10.64 22.15 2.31
N ARG A 63 9.57 21.99 1.51
CA ARG A 63 8.90 23.13 0.87
C ARG A 63 8.16 24.02 1.86
N TYR A 64 7.50 23.46 2.86
CA TYR A 64 6.77 24.22 3.87
C TYR A 64 7.70 25.13 4.68
N ASN A 65 8.86 24.61 5.07
CA ASN A 65 9.86 25.35 5.84
C ASN A 65 10.59 26.44 5.04
N SER A 66 10.54 26.35 3.71
CA SER A 66 11.16 27.30 2.78
C SER A 66 10.14 28.11 1.99
N LEU A 67 8.88 28.16 2.48
CA LEU A 67 7.79 28.79 1.75
C LEU A 67 8.04 30.30 1.58
N PRO A 68 8.03 30.83 0.35
CA PRO A 68 8.16 32.25 0.11
C PRO A 68 7.00 33.04 0.77
N ALA A 69 7.31 34.23 1.27
CA ALA A 69 6.30 35.15 1.82
C ALA A 69 5.42 35.80 0.74
N ASP A 70 5.72 35.58 -0.54
CA ASP A 70 4.99 36.10 -1.68
C ASP A 70 3.54 35.53 -1.71
N PRO A 71 2.50 36.39 -1.63
CA PRO A 71 1.10 35.97 -1.70
C PRO A 71 0.73 35.27 -3.02
N GLU A 72 1.42 35.58 -4.12
CA GLU A 72 1.15 35.03 -5.45
C GLU A 72 1.89 33.70 -5.69
N TYR A 73 2.72 33.26 -4.74
CA TYR A 73 3.52 32.05 -4.86
C TYR A 73 2.69 30.81 -5.19
N GLY A 74 1.48 30.69 -4.61
CA GLY A 74 0.56 29.57 -4.88
C GLY A 74 0.08 29.47 -6.33
N THR A 75 0.20 30.54 -7.10
CA THR A 75 -0.13 30.58 -8.54
C THR A 75 1.11 30.53 -9.43
N SER A 76 2.31 30.57 -8.86
CA SER A 76 3.57 30.51 -9.62
C SER A 76 3.75 29.18 -10.33
N SER A 77 4.42 29.20 -11.49
CA SER A 77 4.77 27.98 -12.24
C SER A 77 5.64 27.02 -11.43
N GLU A 78 6.54 27.56 -10.59
CA GLU A 78 7.40 26.79 -9.70
C GLU A 78 6.56 25.96 -8.72
N PHE A 79 5.62 26.60 -8.04
CA PHE A 79 4.76 25.92 -7.09
C PHE A 79 3.83 24.93 -7.79
N GLN A 80 3.27 25.28 -8.94
CA GLN A 80 2.44 24.35 -9.73
C GLN A 80 3.22 23.11 -10.19
N ASN A 81 4.49 23.26 -10.57
CA ASN A 81 5.39 22.15 -10.92
C ASN A 81 5.68 21.27 -9.70
N PHE A 82 5.91 21.88 -8.53
CA PHE A 82 6.06 21.17 -7.27
C PHE A 82 4.80 20.34 -6.95
N MET A 83 3.61 20.95 -7.03
CA MET A 83 2.34 20.24 -6.81
C MET A 83 2.12 19.09 -7.80
N HIS A 84 2.50 19.28 -9.07
CA HIS A 84 2.46 18.20 -10.07
C HIS A 84 3.40 17.05 -9.72
N SER A 85 4.56 17.32 -9.13
CA SER A 85 5.45 16.27 -8.65
C SER A 85 4.80 15.45 -7.53
N GLY A 86 4.15 16.13 -6.57
CA GLY A 86 3.42 15.47 -5.50
C GLY A 86 2.25 14.63 -6.01
N ARG A 87 1.53 15.12 -7.02
CA ARG A 87 0.50 14.33 -7.73
C ARG A 87 1.04 13.01 -8.27
N ARG A 88 2.21 13.04 -8.92
CA ARG A 88 2.81 11.82 -9.51
C ARG A 88 3.11 10.79 -8.42
N ARG A 89 3.61 11.23 -7.26
CA ARG A 89 3.86 10.35 -6.10
C ARG A 89 2.57 9.73 -5.56
N LEU A 90 1.49 10.51 -5.40
CA LEU A 90 0.19 9.99 -4.99
C LEU A 90 -0.37 8.95 -5.98
N VAL A 91 -0.21 9.19 -7.29
CA VAL A 91 -0.60 8.23 -8.32
C VAL A 91 0.25 6.95 -8.26
N ALA A 92 1.56 7.09 -8.05
CA ALA A 92 2.46 5.94 -7.89
C ALA A 92 2.11 5.12 -6.64
N MET A 93 1.87 5.78 -5.51
CA MET A 93 1.37 5.16 -4.29
C MET A 93 0.08 4.38 -4.56
N GLN A 94 -0.92 5.01 -5.19
CA GLN A 94 -2.20 4.36 -5.48
C GLN A 94 -2.04 3.12 -6.38
N LYS A 95 -1.16 3.18 -7.39
CA LYS A 95 -0.86 2.04 -8.26
C LYS A 95 -0.28 0.86 -7.47
N ASN A 96 0.65 1.13 -6.56
CA ASN A 96 1.22 0.11 -5.68
C ASN A 96 0.19 -0.44 -4.69
N ALA A 97 -0.68 0.43 -4.16
CA ALA A 97 -1.74 0.04 -3.23
C ALA A 97 -2.72 -0.98 -3.84
N LEU A 98 -3.01 -0.90 -5.15
CA LEU A 98 -3.88 -1.86 -5.84
C LEU A 98 -3.36 -3.32 -5.79
N LEU A 99 -2.07 -3.52 -5.58
CA LEU A 99 -1.45 -4.84 -5.48
C LEU A 99 -1.52 -5.44 -4.07
N ILE A 100 -1.87 -4.62 -3.07
CA ILE A 100 -2.02 -5.06 -1.67
C ILE A 100 -3.35 -5.83 -1.55
N PRO A 101 -3.40 -7.07 -1.08
CA PRO A 101 -4.61 -7.88 -1.03
C PRO A 101 -5.54 -7.55 0.13
N ASP A 102 -5.07 -6.84 1.16
CA ASP A 102 -5.90 -6.34 2.24
C ASP A 102 -6.91 -5.29 1.71
N ARG A 103 -8.20 -5.62 1.75
CA ARG A 103 -9.25 -4.77 1.19
C ARG A 103 -9.44 -3.49 2.00
N GLU A 104 -9.46 -3.59 3.33
CA GLU A 104 -9.70 -2.45 4.20
C GLU A 104 -8.59 -1.41 4.03
N LEU A 105 -7.34 -1.86 4.01
CA LEU A 105 -6.19 -1.00 3.74
C LEU A 105 -6.27 -0.36 2.35
N ARG A 106 -6.61 -1.13 1.31
CA ARG A 106 -6.79 -0.57 -0.06
C ARG A 106 -7.85 0.52 -0.10
N ASP A 107 -9.00 0.29 0.53
CA ASP A 107 -10.12 1.24 0.52
C ASP A 107 -9.75 2.54 1.26
N ARG A 108 -8.99 2.43 2.35
CA ARG A 108 -8.44 3.60 3.08
C ARG A 108 -7.38 4.34 2.27
N LEU A 109 -6.44 3.64 1.64
CA LEU A 109 -5.45 4.26 0.75
C LEU A 109 -6.08 4.94 -0.47
N ALA A 110 -7.13 4.34 -1.04
CA ALA A 110 -7.90 4.96 -2.11
C ALA A 110 -8.60 6.25 -1.66
N THR A 111 -9.09 6.28 -0.41
CA THR A 111 -9.65 7.50 0.19
C THR A 111 -8.59 8.58 0.33
N ILE A 112 -7.39 8.24 0.81
CA ILE A 112 -6.26 9.16 0.92
C ILE A 112 -5.85 9.70 -0.44
N TYR A 113 -5.76 8.84 -1.46
CA TYR A 113 -5.51 9.27 -2.84
C TYR A 113 -6.56 10.27 -3.32
N ARG A 114 -7.86 9.97 -3.15
CA ARG A 114 -8.95 10.87 -3.57
C ARG A 114 -8.86 12.22 -2.86
N VAL A 115 -8.70 12.21 -1.54
CA VAL A 115 -8.59 13.42 -0.71
C VAL A 115 -7.34 14.24 -1.08
N GLY A 116 -6.22 13.58 -1.36
CA GLY A 116 -4.98 14.24 -1.79
C GLY A 116 -5.09 14.85 -3.19
N ILE A 117 -5.78 14.19 -4.12
CA ILE A 117 -5.94 14.66 -5.51
C ILE A 117 -7.00 15.76 -5.64
N ALA A 118 -8.15 15.64 -4.96
CA ALA A 118 -9.23 16.63 -5.05
C ALA A 118 -8.74 18.04 -4.67
N TRP A 119 -7.77 18.08 -3.76
CA TRP A 119 -7.17 19.30 -3.29
C TRP A 119 -6.28 20.00 -4.35
N LEU A 120 -5.60 19.26 -5.25
CA LEU A 120 -4.85 19.84 -6.39
C LEU A 120 -5.75 20.64 -7.36
N LEU A 121 -7.06 20.36 -7.33
CA LEU A 121 -8.05 20.96 -8.22
C LEU A 121 -8.86 22.06 -7.51
N SER A 122 -8.49 22.43 -6.27
CA SER A 122 -9.24 23.37 -5.46
C SER A 122 -8.78 24.83 -5.67
N PRO A 123 -9.55 25.67 -6.37
CA PRO A 123 -9.18 27.07 -6.58
C PRO A 123 -9.19 27.86 -5.26
N GLY A 124 -8.25 28.80 -5.13
CA GLY A 124 -8.25 29.82 -4.07
C GLY A 124 -7.54 29.45 -2.75
N LEU A 125 -6.96 28.26 -2.63
CA LEU A 125 -6.17 27.91 -1.44
C LEU A 125 -4.77 28.50 -1.48
N ARG A 126 -4.29 29.05 -0.36
CA ARG A 126 -2.92 29.54 -0.20
C ARG A 126 -1.93 28.38 -0.17
N ALA A 127 -0.75 28.54 -0.79
CA ALA A 127 0.29 27.52 -0.90
C ALA A 127 0.62 26.78 0.42
N GLY A 128 0.64 27.49 1.56
CA GLY A 128 0.87 26.86 2.86
C GLY A 128 -0.25 25.87 3.25
N SER A 129 -1.51 26.25 3.06
CA SER A 129 -2.67 25.39 3.32
C SER A 129 -2.69 24.16 2.41
N GLN A 130 -2.26 24.36 1.17
CA GLN A 130 -2.11 23.32 0.17
C GLN A 130 -1.09 22.24 0.60
N ILE A 131 0.08 22.67 1.05
CA ILE A 131 1.13 21.78 1.55
C ILE A 131 0.68 21.05 2.82
N LEU A 132 0.06 21.76 3.78
CA LEU A 132 -0.42 21.16 5.03
C LEU A 132 -1.49 20.08 4.80
N TRP A 133 -2.39 20.29 3.84
CA TRP A 133 -3.39 19.29 3.47
C TRP A 133 -2.73 18.02 2.96
N MET A 134 -1.76 18.16 2.06
CA MET A 134 -1.03 17.02 1.53
C MET A 134 -0.18 16.31 2.58
N LEU A 135 0.42 17.06 3.52
CA LEU A 135 1.13 16.49 4.66
C LEU A 135 0.20 15.60 5.49
N CYS A 136 -1.01 16.08 5.79
CA CYS A 136 -1.99 15.28 6.52
C CYS A 136 -2.36 13.99 5.78
N ALA A 137 -2.54 14.06 4.45
CA ALA A 137 -2.84 12.89 3.63
C ALA A 137 -1.66 11.91 3.57
N SER A 138 -0.42 12.40 3.39
CA SER A 138 0.76 11.54 3.39
C SER A 138 0.97 10.86 4.74
N ASP A 139 0.77 11.59 5.84
CA ASP A 139 0.99 11.07 7.19
C ASP A 139 -0.02 9.98 7.55
N GLU A 140 -1.30 10.12 7.15
CA GLU A 140 -2.31 9.07 7.33
C GLU A 140 -1.89 7.81 6.56
N GLY A 141 -1.46 7.97 5.30
CA GLY A 141 -1.04 6.85 4.47
C GLY A 141 0.23 6.16 5.00
N ILE A 142 1.21 6.94 5.48
CA ILE A 142 2.42 6.42 6.15
C ILE A 142 2.03 5.62 7.38
N ARG A 143 1.16 6.15 8.24
CA ARG A 143 0.69 5.45 9.44
C ARG A 143 0.04 4.11 9.12
N LEU A 144 -0.81 4.07 8.10
CA LEU A 144 -1.50 2.85 7.67
C LEU A 144 -0.54 1.80 7.11
N LEU A 145 0.33 2.20 6.18
CA LEU A 145 1.28 1.30 5.56
C LEU A 145 2.34 0.80 6.55
N ALA A 146 2.79 1.66 7.48
CA ALA A 146 3.72 1.27 8.54
C ALA A 146 3.09 0.26 9.50
N ALA A 147 1.83 0.47 9.92
CA ALA A 147 1.11 -0.49 10.76
C ALA A 147 0.93 -1.84 10.04
N PHE A 148 0.51 -1.80 8.78
CA PHE A 148 0.37 -3.01 7.95
C PHE A 148 1.68 -3.78 7.80
N LEU A 149 2.80 -3.10 7.52
CA LEU A 149 4.11 -3.75 7.38
C LEU A 149 4.63 -4.37 8.68
N ARG A 150 4.26 -3.80 9.84
CA ARG A 150 4.54 -4.39 11.16
C ARG A 150 3.60 -5.54 11.53
N GLY A 151 2.47 -5.68 10.84
CA GLY A 151 1.42 -6.62 11.19
C GLY A 151 0.53 -6.14 12.35
N ASP A 152 0.55 -4.84 12.64
CA ASP A 152 -0.31 -4.22 13.65
C ASP A 152 -1.74 -4.04 13.10
N PRO A 153 -2.76 -3.93 13.96
CA PRO A 153 -4.08 -3.46 13.55
C PRO A 153 -3.99 -2.09 12.86
N LEU A 154 -4.81 -1.87 11.83
CA LEU A 154 -4.85 -0.58 11.15
C LEU A 154 -5.26 0.51 12.16
N PRO A 155 -4.47 1.58 12.31
CA PRO A 155 -4.75 2.62 13.29
C PRO A 155 -6.07 3.33 12.93
N GLN A 156 -6.76 3.86 13.93
CA GLN A 156 -7.90 4.74 13.66
C GLN A 156 -7.44 5.95 12.84
N GLU A 157 -8.34 6.42 11.98
CA GLU A 157 -8.18 7.66 11.21
C GLU A 157 -7.85 8.80 12.18
N PHE A 158 -6.78 9.55 11.92
CA PHE A 158 -6.43 10.66 12.80
C PHE A 158 -7.30 11.89 12.49
N GLU A 159 -7.53 12.71 13.52
CA GLU A 159 -8.52 13.79 13.49
C GLU A 159 -8.29 14.80 12.35
N GLY A 160 -7.05 15.22 12.11
CA GLY A 160 -6.73 16.16 11.03
C GLY A 160 -7.11 15.62 9.64
N PHE A 161 -6.86 14.34 9.35
CA PHE A 161 -7.30 13.73 8.10
C PHE A 161 -8.83 13.58 8.05
N ALA A 162 -9.47 13.24 9.17
CA ALA A 162 -10.93 13.13 9.25
C ALA A 162 -11.64 14.47 9.01
N VAL A 163 -11.09 15.59 9.48
CA VAL A 163 -11.59 16.95 9.17
C VAL A 163 -11.48 17.21 7.68
N ILE A 164 -10.30 16.95 7.11
CA ILE A 164 -10.00 17.16 5.71
C ILE A 164 -10.93 16.34 4.79
N ARG A 165 -11.12 15.05 5.10
CA ARG A 165 -12.02 14.16 4.36
C ARG A 165 -13.46 14.65 4.38
N ARG A 166 -13.97 15.10 5.52
CA ARG A 166 -15.33 15.65 5.64
C ARG A 166 -15.53 16.92 4.82
N VAL A 167 -14.52 17.79 4.76
CA VAL A 167 -14.55 18.98 3.89
C VAL A 167 -14.67 18.57 2.43
N GLU A 168 -13.95 17.54 2.00
CA GLU A 168 -14.03 17.04 0.63
C GLU A 168 -15.37 16.34 0.32
N GLU A 169 -15.90 15.56 1.26
CA GLU A 169 -17.22 14.93 1.13
C GLU A 169 -18.35 15.95 1.02
N ALA A 170 -18.24 17.09 1.71
CA ALA A 170 -19.24 18.16 1.64
C ALA A 170 -19.25 18.94 0.32
N ARG A 171 -18.22 18.77 -0.54
CA ARG A 171 -18.10 19.48 -1.83
C ARG A 171 -18.64 18.69 -3.02
N ASN A 172 -18.88 17.39 -2.85
CA ASN A 172 -19.42 16.48 -3.86
C ASN A 172 -20.92 16.23 -3.61
#